data_AF-A0A454JJ21-F1
#
_entry.id   AF-A0A454JJ21-F1
#
_cell.length_a   1.000
_cell.length_b   1.000
_cell.length_c   1.000
_cell.angle_alpha   90.00
_cell.angle_beta   90.00
_cell.angle_gamma   90.00
#
_symmetry.space_group_name_H-M   'P 1'
#
loop_
_entity.id
_entity.type
_entity.pdbx_description
1 polymer ?
#
loop_
_entity_poly.entity_id
_entity_poly.type
_entity_poly.pdbx_seq_one_letter_code
_entity_poly.pdbx_strand_id
1 'polypeptide(L)'
;MPVALKRKDKDGMPYQRPPEIEAWIEKLEAVDVATRLAQFDGVSRKRPTYVPTEAVLYFLRRAWVAGEQGHFEKIFRILLKRVDQSLHSAIPDARMDGAAEIRDEIRSRFIVLLTKDCNTHPGLLDFYEIRFDKAMVGLRTSVLRKIGPATCKIKTVPLGSEDDDGPAISAEVEAAFVEFMSGDPKKIDDPAFRLVLFSAIDRLPQDQKQVIGLLLQGIPIDAKERDVMTIARILQCDERTVRNRRDRACKALKAVLEQEAEI
;
A
#
# COMPACT_ATOMS: atom_id res chain seq x y z
N MET A 1 25.38 -13.23 17.40
CA MET A 1 23.92 -13.20 17.63
C MET A 1 23.39 -11.85 17.17
N PRO A 2 22.35 -11.82 16.33
CA PRO A 2 21.88 -10.58 15.74
C PRO A 2 21.21 -9.70 16.80
N VAL A 3 21.47 -8.38 16.72
CA VAL A 3 20.88 -7.40 17.65
C VAL A 3 19.36 -7.50 17.58
N ALA A 4 18.71 -7.64 18.74
CA ALA A 4 17.26 -7.72 18.84
C ALA A 4 16.61 -6.40 18.36
N LEU A 5 15.55 -6.52 17.56
CA LEU A 5 14.75 -5.37 17.15
C LEU A 5 14.01 -4.80 18.37
N LYS A 6 14.00 -3.48 18.51
CA LYS A 6 13.49 -2.78 19.71
C LYS A 6 11.99 -2.49 19.62
N ARG A 7 11.43 -2.38 18.42
CA ARG A 7 9.99 -2.17 18.20
C ARG A 7 9.16 -3.44 18.41
N LYS A 8 7.95 -3.22 18.89
CA LYS A 8 6.92 -4.23 19.11
C LYS A 8 5.77 -4.06 18.12
N ASP A 9 5.09 -5.14 17.81
CA ASP A 9 3.86 -5.13 17.01
C ASP A 9 2.64 -4.66 17.82
N LYS A 10 1.46 -4.73 17.21
CA LYS A 10 0.19 -4.35 17.85
C LYS A 10 -0.20 -5.29 19.00
N ASP A 11 0.36 -6.49 19.01
CA ASP A 11 0.11 -7.55 19.99
C ASP A 11 1.19 -7.53 21.10
N GLY A 12 2.13 -6.57 21.07
CA GLY A 12 3.18 -6.38 22.06
C GLY A 12 4.39 -7.29 21.87
N MET A 13 4.43 -8.09 20.80
CA MET A 13 5.54 -8.99 20.48
C MET A 13 6.67 -8.21 19.80
N PRO A 14 7.95 -8.45 20.14
CA PRO A 14 9.05 -7.81 19.46
C PRO A 14 9.04 -8.22 17.99
N TYR A 15 9.36 -7.27 17.13
CA TYR A 15 9.56 -7.53 15.72
C TYR A 15 10.60 -8.64 15.52
N GLN A 16 10.23 -9.64 14.73
CA GLN A 16 11.11 -10.74 14.34
C GLN A 16 11.47 -10.61 12.87
N ARG A 17 12.75 -10.85 12.56
CA ARG A 17 13.20 -10.90 11.17
C ARG A 17 12.66 -12.19 10.54
N PRO A 18 12.24 -12.17 9.26
CA PRO A 18 11.89 -13.39 8.56
C PRO A 18 13.07 -14.37 8.53
N PRO A 19 12.82 -15.69 8.60
CA PRO A 19 13.89 -16.70 8.71
C PRO A 19 14.84 -16.67 7.51
N GLU A 20 14.35 -16.30 6.33
CA GLU A 20 15.16 -16.11 5.13
C GLU A 20 16.23 -15.01 5.30
N ILE A 21 15.86 -13.91 5.96
CA ILE A 21 16.78 -12.79 6.21
C ILE A 21 17.80 -13.16 7.28
N GLU A 22 17.40 -13.92 8.31
CA GLU A 22 18.33 -14.43 9.33
C GLU A 22 19.36 -15.39 8.71
N ALA A 23 18.94 -16.32 7.87
CA ALA A 23 19.85 -17.22 7.14
C ALA A 23 20.85 -16.44 6.26
N TRP A 24 20.42 -15.36 5.60
CA TRP A 24 21.32 -14.48 4.85
C TRP A 24 22.31 -13.76 5.77
N ILE A 25 21.87 -13.26 6.91
CA ILE A 25 22.74 -12.58 7.89
C ILE A 25 23.80 -13.56 8.40
N GLU A 26 23.41 -14.77 8.83
CA GLU A 26 24.34 -15.80 9.33
C GLU A 26 25.37 -16.18 8.27
N LYS A 27 24.92 -16.43 7.03
CA LYS A 27 25.81 -16.73 5.91
C LYS A 27 26.81 -15.61 5.66
N LEU A 28 26.36 -14.35 5.69
CA LEU A 28 27.21 -13.19 5.43
C LEU A 28 28.15 -12.89 6.60
N GLU A 29 27.76 -13.19 7.85
CA GLU A 29 28.63 -13.06 9.03
C GLU A 29 29.84 -13.99 8.97
N ALA A 30 29.70 -15.18 8.37
CA ALA A 30 30.80 -16.13 8.15
C ALA A 30 31.77 -15.74 7.01
N VAL A 31 31.39 -14.78 6.16
CA VAL A 31 32.19 -14.31 5.02
C VAL A 31 33.00 -13.09 5.40
N ASP A 32 34.20 -12.95 4.84
CA ASP A 32 35.06 -11.79 5.04
C ASP A 32 34.42 -10.48 4.55
N VAL A 33 34.89 -9.35 5.09
CA VAL A 33 34.26 -8.05 4.86
C VAL A 33 34.37 -7.60 3.39
N ALA A 34 35.47 -7.90 2.70
CA ALA A 34 35.68 -7.49 1.32
C ALA A 34 34.75 -8.27 0.36
N THR A 35 34.66 -9.60 0.55
CA THR A 35 33.75 -10.45 -0.23
C THR A 35 32.29 -10.11 0.05
N ARG A 36 31.95 -9.77 1.30
CA ARG A 36 30.60 -9.32 1.67
C ARG A 36 30.20 -8.04 0.94
N LEU A 37 31.08 -7.03 0.89
CA LEU A 37 30.83 -5.78 0.16
C LEU A 37 30.64 -6.02 -1.34
N ALA A 38 31.44 -6.92 -1.94
CA ALA A 38 31.28 -7.29 -3.34
C ALA A 38 29.91 -7.96 -3.62
N GLN A 39 29.42 -8.79 -2.70
CA GLN A 39 28.08 -9.38 -2.80
C GLN A 39 26.97 -8.33 -2.65
N PHE A 40 27.17 -7.29 -1.84
CA PHE A 40 26.20 -6.21 -1.67
C PHE A 40 26.05 -5.34 -2.92
N ASP A 41 27.11 -5.12 -3.70
CA ASP A 41 27.02 -4.32 -4.95
C ASP A 41 26.31 -5.09 -6.09
N GLY A 42 25.92 -6.35 -5.87
CA GLY A 42 25.05 -7.09 -6.79
C GLY A 42 23.73 -6.36 -7.04
N VAL A 43 23.57 -5.82 -8.26
CA VAL A 43 22.45 -4.92 -8.62
C VAL A 43 21.15 -5.68 -8.94
N SER A 44 21.22 -6.92 -9.43
CA SER A 44 20.05 -7.59 -9.98
C SER A 44 19.32 -8.48 -8.96
N ARG A 45 18.10 -8.08 -8.60
CA ARG A 45 17.15 -8.85 -7.77
C ARG A 45 16.81 -10.24 -8.33
N LYS A 46 16.99 -10.44 -9.64
CA LYS A 46 16.69 -11.72 -10.32
C LYS A 46 17.79 -12.77 -10.15
N ARG A 47 18.94 -12.41 -9.57
CA ARG A 47 20.02 -13.36 -9.33
C ARG A 47 19.83 -14.05 -7.98
N PRO A 48 19.97 -15.38 -7.88
CA PRO A 48 19.92 -16.11 -6.60
C PRO A 48 20.97 -15.64 -5.59
N THR A 49 22.02 -14.96 -6.06
CA THR A 49 23.09 -14.38 -5.25
C THR A 49 22.76 -12.98 -4.73
N TYR A 50 21.58 -12.44 -5.02
CA TYR A 50 21.18 -11.12 -4.57
C TYR A 50 20.94 -11.12 -3.06
N VAL A 51 21.73 -10.32 -2.35
CA VAL A 51 21.54 -10.10 -0.93
C VAL A 51 20.32 -9.19 -0.70
N PRO A 52 19.32 -9.60 0.11
CA PRO A 52 18.19 -8.75 0.47
C PRO A 52 18.62 -7.41 1.08
N THR A 53 17.85 -6.36 0.85
CA THR A 53 18.22 -5.00 1.31
C THR A 53 18.08 -4.88 2.83
N GLU A 54 17.20 -5.69 3.43
CA GLU A 54 17.05 -5.90 4.85
C GLU A 54 18.36 -6.35 5.52
N ALA A 55 19.06 -7.33 4.90
CA ALA A 55 20.34 -7.81 5.41
C ALA A 55 21.44 -6.73 5.28
N VAL A 56 21.45 -5.97 4.18
CA VAL A 56 22.38 -4.84 4.00
C VAL A 56 22.17 -3.78 5.08
N LEU A 57 20.91 -3.49 5.44
CA LEU A 57 20.55 -2.53 6.47
C LEU A 57 21.00 -2.98 7.87
N TYR A 58 20.87 -4.28 8.18
CA TYR A 58 21.42 -4.85 9.41
C TYR A 58 22.93 -4.60 9.53
N PHE A 59 23.70 -4.89 8.48
CA PHE A 59 25.15 -4.65 8.49
C PHE A 59 25.51 -3.17 8.56
N LEU A 60 24.70 -2.28 7.97
CA LEU A 60 24.87 -0.84 8.08
C LEU A 60 24.75 -0.37 9.55
N ARG A 61 23.69 -0.78 10.24
CA ARG A 61 23.47 -0.43 11.66
C ARG A 61 24.55 -1.04 12.56
N ARG A 62 24.96 -2.27 12.27
CA ARG A 62 26.08 -2.92 12.98
C ARG A 62 27.39 -2.16 12.82
N ALA A 63 27.74 -1.75 11.60
CA ALA A 63 28.95 -0.97 11.33
C ALA A 63 28.93 0.39 12.05
N TRP A 64 27.74 1.02 12.15
CA TRP A 64 27.56 2.24 12.93
C TRP A 64 27.82 2.02 14.42
N VAL A 65 27.20 1.00 15.02
CA VAL A 65 27.39 0.67 16.45
C VAL A 65 28.83 0.28 16.77
N ALA A 66 29.51 -0.41 15.85
CA ALA A 66 30.91 -0.80 15.98
C ALA A 66 31.90 0.37 15.74
N GLY A 67 31.42 1.54 15.29
CA GLY A 67 32.27 2.70 14.99
C GLY A 67 33.11 2.55 13.71
N GLU A 68 32.79 1.58 12.85
CA GLU A 68 33.54 1.29 11.63
C GLU A 68 33.13 2.21 10.46
N GLN A 69 33.53 3.48 10.55
CA GLN A 69 33.11 4.54 9.61
C GLN A 69 33.37 4.18 8.13
N GLY A 70 34.52 3.56 7.83
CA GLY A 70 34.87 3.16 6.45
C GLY A 70 33.98 2.04 5.89
N HIS A 71 33.53 1.10 6.73
CA HIS A 71 32.58 0.07 6.31
C HIS A 71 31.17 0.63 6.21
N PHE A 72 30.78 1.47 7.17
CA PHE A 72 29.51 2.18 7.15
C PHE A 72 29.35 2.98 5.85
N GLU A 73 30.33 3.78 5.45
CA GLU A 73 30.27 4.60 4.25
C GLU A 73 30.08 3.75 2.98
N LYS A 74 30.84 2.65 2.85
CA LYS A 74 30.73 1.73 1.71
C LYS A 74 29.35 1.09 1.63
N ILE A 75 28.85 0.57 2.75
CA ILE A 75 27.50 -0.05 2.82
C ILE A 75 26.42 0.99 2.54
N PHE A 76 26.57 2.20 3.07
CA PHE A 76 25.63 3.30 2.86
C PHE A 76 25.53 3.70 1.38
N ARG A 77 26.67 3.81 0.67
CA ARG A 77 26.69 4.10 -0.78
C ARG A 77 25.96 3.01 -1.57
N ILE A 78 26.18 1.74 -1.23
CA ILE A 78 25.50 0.61 -1.89
C ILE A 78 23.99 0.65 -1.61
N LEU A 79 23.58 0.90 -0.36
CA LEU A 79 22.18 1.01 0.02
C LEU A 79 21.50 2.16 -0.74
N LEU A 80 22.12 3.34 -0.80
CA LEU A 80 21.58 4.48 -1.54
C LEU A 80 21.44 4.17 -3.03
N LYS A 81 22.43 3.55 -3.65
CA LYS A 81 22.36 3.14 -5.07
C LYS A 81 21.17 2.20 -5.33
N ARG A 82 20.91 1.25 -4.43
CA ARG A 82 19.75 0.35 -4.51
C ARG A 82 18.42 1.09 -4.33
N VAL A 83 18.36 2.02 -3.38
CA VAL A 83 17.17 2.87 -3.16
C VAL A 83 16.91 3.73 -4.40
N ASP A 84 17.92 4.39 -4.95
CA ASP A 84 17.80 5.22 -6.14
C ASP A 84 17.27 4.38 -7.32
N GLN A 85 17.84 3.21 -7.59
CA GLN A 85 17.35 2.31 -8.65
C GLN A 85 15.90 1.87 -8.42
N SER A 86 15.55 1.55 -7.18
CA SER A 86 14.17 1.20 -6.82
C SER A 86 13.21 2.39 -7.00
N LEU A 87 13.67 3.63 -6.77
CA LEU A 87 12.86 4.82 -6.94
C LEU A 87 12.69 5.18 -8.42
N HIS A 88 13.73 5.01 -9.24
CA HIS A 88 13.64 5.22 -10.69
C HIS A 88 12.68 4.24 -11.36
N SER A 89 12.65 2.98 -10.93
CA SER A 89 11.68 2.01 -11.44
C SER A 89 10.26 2.26 -10.93
N ALA A 90 10.14 2.70 -9.68
CA ALA A 90 8.85 2.97 -9.02
C ALA A 90 8.18 4.28 -9.47
N ILE A 91 8.97 5.28 -9.84
CA ILE A 91 8.54 6.63 -10.23
C ILE A 91 9.27 6.98 -11.52
N PRO A 92 8.78 6.51 -12.68
CA PRO A 92 9.39 6.81 -13.96
C PRO A 92 9.03 8.22 -14.43
N ASP A 93 9.97 8.91 -15.08
CA ASP A 93 9.79 10.27 -15.62
C ASP A 93 8.68 10.35 -16.69
N ALA A 94 8.38 9.20 -17.32
CA ALA A 94 7.30 9.10 -18.29
C ALA A 94 5.90 9.33 -17.67
N ARG A 95 5.68 8.99 -16.40
CA ARG A 95 4.35 9.01 -15.76
C ARG A 95 4.11 10.21 -14.84
N MET A 96 5.16 10.92 -14.41
CA MET A 96 5.05 11.98 -13.42
C MET A 96 5.91 13.19 -13.80
N ASP A 97 5.31 14.38 -13.77
CA ASP A 97 6.03 15.65 -13.87
C ASP A 97 6.72 15.96 -12.53
N GLY A 98 7.98 16.41 -12.60
CA GLY A 98 8.80 16.59 -11.40
C GLY A 98 9.16 15.27 -10.70
N ALA A 99 9.14 14.13 -11.42
CA ALA A 99 9.53 12.83 -10.88
C ALA A 99 10.90 12.84 -10.17
N ALA A 100 11.88 13.56 -10.71
CA ALA A 100 13.19 13.74 -10.09
C ALA A 100 13.09 14.38 -8.69
N GLU A 101 12.36 15.49 -8.55
CA GLU A 101 12.15 16.17 -7.26
C GLU A 101 11.45 15.25 -6.25
N ILE A 102 10.50 14.44 -6.71
CA ILE A 102 9.78 13.48 -5.86
C ILE A 102 10.73 12.38 -5.38
N ARG A 103 11.56 11.84 -6.28
CA ARG A 103 12.59 10.84 -5.92
C ARG A 103 13.57 11.44 -4.90
N ASP A 104 14.02 12.68 -5.11
CA ASP A 104 14.93 13.38 -4.20
C ASP A 104 14.31 13.66 -2.83
N GLU A 105 13.03 14.03 -2.76
CA GLU A 105 12.32 14.21 -1.49
C GLU A 105 12.18 12.88 -0.72
N ILE A 106 11.84 11.78 -1.42
CA ILE A 106 11.76 10.45 -0.80
C ILE A 106 13.13 10.02 -0.28
N ARG A 107 14.17 10.18 -1.10
CA ARG A 107 15.56 9.90 -0.72
C ARG A 107 15.99 10.72 0.49
N SER A 108 15.73 12.02 0.49
CA SER A 108 16.08 12.93 1.59
C SER A 108 15.41 12.52 2.89
N ARG A 109 14.11 12.16 2.86
CA ARG A 109 13.41 11.66 4.05
C ARG A 109 13.97 10.33 4.55
N PHE A 110 14.35 9.43 3.65
CA PHE A 110 14.99 8.17 4.03
C PHE A 110 16.33 8.42 4.73
N ILE A 111 17.17 9.33 4.20
CA ILE A 111 18.45 9.71 4.81
C ILE A 111 18.21 10.30 6.20
N VAL A 112 17.27 11.24 6.35
CA VAL A 112 16.93 11.82 7.66
C VAL A 112 16.48 10.75 8.65
N LEU A 113 15.69 9.76 8.19
CA LEU A 113 15.23 8.66 9.03
C LEU A 113 16.40 7.77 9.48
N LEU A 114 17.34 7.47 8.59
CA LEU A 114 18.57 6.74 8.91
C LEU A 114 19.43 7.51 9.92
N THR A 115 19.67 8.80 9.70
CA THR A 115 20.44 9.63 10.63
C THR A 115 19.80 9.69 12.02
N LYS A 116 18.46 9.75 12.08
CA LYS A 116 17.73 9.72 13.35
C LYS A 116 17.84 8.37 14.05
N ASP A 117 17.80 7.27 13.32
CA ASP A 117 17.97 5.92 13.89
C ASP A 117 19.37 5.72 14.47
N CYS A 118 20.39 6.19 13.74
CA CYS A 118 21.79 6.15 14.15
C CYS A 118 22.10 7.00 15.40
N ASN A 119 21.49 8.18 15.53
CA ASN A 119 21.86 9.15 16.57
C ASN A 119 20.88 9.24 17.75
N THR A 120 19.58 9.30 17.51
CA THR A 120 18.62 9.83 18.50
C THR A 120 17.53 8.82 18.89
N HIS A 121 17.11 7.96 17.97
CA HIS A 121 15.98 7.05 18.16
C HIS A 121 16.30 5.67 17.58
N PRO A 122 17.13 4.86 18.27
CA PRO A 122 17.45 3.52 17.79
C PRO A 122 16.19 2.67 17.82
N GLY A 123 15.68 2.30 16.64
CA GLY A 123 14.45 1.52 16.47
C GLY A 123 13.53 2.01 15.36
N LEU A 124 13.79 3.17 14.75
CA LEU A 124 13.00 3.70 13.63
C LEU A 124 13.10 2.82 12.38
N LEU A 125 14.27 2.19 12.18
CA LEU A 125 14.53 1.32 11.04
C LEU A 125 14.18 -0.16 11.28
N ASP A 126 13.66 -0.53 12.45
CA ASP A 126 13.39 -1.94 12.77
C ASP A 126 12.41 -2.59 11.78
N PHE A 127 11.39 -1.86 11.33
CA PHE A 127 10.46 -2.38 10.32
C PHE A 127 11.11 -2.53 8.93
N TYR A 128 12.11 -1.69 8.61
CA TYR A 128 12.87 -1.77 7.36
C TYR A 128 13.80 -2.99 7.32
N GLU A 129 14.23 -3.51 8.47
CA GLU A 129 14.98 -4.77 8.56
C GLU A 129 14.09 -6.02 8.42
N ILE A 130 12.78 -5.89 8.57
CA ILE A 130 11.84 -7.00 8.39
C ILE A 130 11.33 -7.03 6.95
N ARG A 131 10.84 -5.89 6.46
CA ARG A 131 10.28 -5.73 5.11
C ARG A 131 10.62 -4.36 4.55
N PHE A 132 11.80 -4.24 3.97
CA PHE A 132 12.32 -3.01 3.40
C PHE A 132 11.41 -2.46 2.31
N ASP A 133 11.01 -3.31 1.36
CA ASP A 133 10.17 -2.90 0.23
C ASP A 133 8.81 -2.36 0.69
N LYS A 134 8.18 -3.02 1.69
CA LYS A 134 6.90 -2.56 2.24
C LYS A 134 7.05 -1.22 2.97
N ALA A 135 8.15 -1.03 3.70
CA ALA A 135 8.46 0.22 4.37
C ALA A 135 8.69 1.36 3.35
N MET A 136 9.40 1.08 2.25
CA MET A 136 9.62 2.03 1.15
C MET A 136 8.33 2.42 0.42
N VAL A 137 7.42 1.46 0.19
CA VAL A 137 6.08 1.76 -0.34
C VAL A 137 5.35 2.71 0.59
N GLY A 138 5.35 2.46 1.91
CA GLY A 138 4.73 3.35 2.89
C GLY A 138 5.32 4.76 2.88
N LEU A 139 6.64 4.88 2.82
CA LEU A 139 7.35 6.17 2.75
C LEU A 139 6.97 6.94 1.48
N ARG A 140 6.98 6.26 0.33
CA ARG A 140 6.56 6.83 -0.96
C ARG A 140 5.13 7.33 -0.91
N THR A 141 4.19 6.51 -0.43
CA THR A 141 2.77 6.90 -0.32
C THR A 141 2.60 8.12 0.58
N SER A 142 3.34 8.22 1.68
CA SER A 142 3.32 9.38 2.57
C SER A 142 3.82 10.66 1.88
N VAL A 143 4.90 10.58 1.09
CA VAL A 143 5.40 11.72 0.30
C VAL A 143 4.38 12.13 -0.77
N LEU A 144 3.89 11.17 -1.55
CA LEU A 144 2.90 11.42 -2.61
C LEU A 144 1.60 12.03 -2.07
N ARG A 145 1.13 11.59 -0.90
CA ARG A 145 -0.06 12.16 -0.26
C ARG A 145 0.13 13.62 0.15
N LYS A 146 1.34 14.02 0.55
CA LYS A 146 1.64 15.43 0.87
C LYS A 146 1.72 16.31 -0.36
N ILE A 147 2.21 15.76 -1.47
CA ILE A 147 2.22 16.43 -2.78
C ILE A 147 0.78 16.60 -3.27
N GLY A 148 -0.09 15.62 -3.01
CA GLY A 148 -1.53 15.70 -3.21
C GLY A 148 -1.96 15.73 -4.70
N PRO A 149 -3.21 15.37 -5.02
CA PRO A 149 -3.73 15.43 -6.39
C PRO A 149 -3.81 16.87 -6.95
N ALA A 150 -3.82 17.89 -6.07
CA ALA A 150 -3.95 19.29 -6.44
C ALA A 150 -2.68 19.91 -7.06
N THR A 151 -1.50 19.27 -6.95
CA THR A 151 -0.26 19.80 -7.54
C THR A 151 -0.04 19.39 -9.00
N CYS A 152 -0.99 18.65 -9.62
CA CYS A 152 -0.96 18.28 -11.04
C CYS A 152 0.40 17.72 -11.52
N LYS A 153 1.08 16.92 -10.68
CA LYS A 153 2.36 16.27 -11.04
C LYS A 153 2.19 14.88 -11.65
N ILE A 154 0.97 14.37 -11.74
CA ILE A 154 0.67 13.15 -12.49
C ILE A 154 0.31 13.62 -13.89
N LYS A 155 1.00 13.12 -14.93
CA LYS A 155 0.63 13.42 -16.30
C LYS A 155 -0.74 12.83 -16.56
N THR A 156 -1.76 13.68 -16.51
CA THR A 156 -3.13 13.32 -16.88
C THR A 156 -3.29 13.54 -18.37
N VAL A 157 -3.67 12.49 -19.09
CA VAL A 157 -4.09 12.60 -20.47
C VAL A 157 -5.61 12.79 -20.47
N PRO A 158 -6.18 13.69 -21.28
CA PRO A 158 -7.62 13.78 -21.45
C PRO A 158 -8.22 12.41 -21.79
N LEU A 159 -9.33 12.06 -21.14
CA LEU A 159 -10.05 10.79 -21.40
C LEU A 159 -10.71 10.78 -22.78
N GLY A 160 -10.94 11.95 -23.37
CA GLY A 160 -11.47 12.16 -24.72
C GLY A 160 -11.58 13.67 -24.99
N SER A 161 -11.96 14.04 -26.20
CA SER A 161 -12.40 15.39 -26.57
C SER A 161 -13.93 15.51 -26.50
N GLU A 162 -14.45 16.71 -26.27
CA GLU A 162 -15.89 17.00 -26.45
C GLU A 162 -16.29 17.09 -27.93
N ASP A 163 -15.32 17.24 -28.83
CA ASP A 163 -15.49 17.20 -30.27
C ASP A 163 -15.44 15.75 -30.79
N ASP A 164 -16.33 15.40 -31.74
CA ASP A 164 -16.45 14.09 -32.40
C ASP A 164 -15.15 13.65 -33.14
N ASP A 165 -14.21 14.59 -33.34
CA ASP A 165 -12.94 14.41 -34.06
C ASP A 165 -11.69 14.28 -33.18
N GLY A 166 -11.79 14.38 -31.85
CA GLY A 166 -10.60 14.24 -31.01
C GLY A 166 -10.29 12.79 -30.59
N PRO A 167 -9.18 12.60 -29.87
CA PRO A 167 -8.60 11.28 -29.68
C PRO A 167 -9.55 10.38 -28.89
N ALA A 168 -9.87 9.22 -29.47
CA ALA A 168 -10.62 8.16 -28.83
C ALA A 168 -9.96 7.74 -27.50
N ILE A 169 -10.77 7.24 -26.57
CA ILE A 169 -10.32 6.69 -25.29
C ILE A 169 -9.18 5.69 -25.56
N SER A 170 -8.08 5.77 -24.79
CA SER A 170 -6.94 4.89 -25.04
C SER A 170 -7.32 3.43 -24.80
N ALA A 171 -6.74 2.53 -25.59
CA ALA A 171 -6.98 1.09 -25.46
C ALA A 171 -6.63 0.56 -24.05
N GLU A 172 -5.67 1.16 -23.34
CA GLU A 172 -5.37 0.79 -21.96
C GLU A 172 -6.50 1.16 -21.00
N VAL A 173 -7.14 2.32 -21.20
CA VAL A 173 -8.29 2.76 -20.39
C VAL A 173 -9.50 1.86 -20.65
N GLU A 174 -9.76 1.52 -21.90
CA GLU A 174 -10.83 0.58 -22.25
C GLU A 174 -10.60 -0.80 -21.65
N ALA A 175 -9.38 -1.33 -21.74
CA ALA A 175 -9.02 -2.62 -21.14
C ALA A 175 -9.18 -2.61 -19.61
N ALA A 176 -8.73 -1.55 -18.94
CA ALA A 176 -8.89 -1.39 -17.50
C ALA A 176 -10.37 -1.23 -17.09
N PHE A 177 -11.19 -0.58 -17.92
CA PHE A 177 -12.63 -0.48 -17.71
C PHE A 177 -13.30 -1.84 -17.86
N VAL A 178 -12.96 -2.60 -18.90
CA VAL A 178 -13.44 -3.98 -19.10
C VAL A 178 -13.02 -4.88 -17.93
N GLU A 179 -11.79 -4.75 -17.44
CA GLU A 179 -11.31 -5.47 -16.24
C GLU A 179 -12.06 -5.02 -14.97
N PHE A 180 -12.30 -3.72 -14.77
CA PHE A 180 -13.07 -3.22 -13.64
C PHE A 180 -14.53 -3.70 -13.67
N MET A 181 -15.12 -3.74 -14.87
CA MET A 181 -16.45 -4.24 -15.15
C MET A 181 -16.51 -5.77 -15.31
N SER A 182 -15.37 -6.48 -15.20
CA SER A 182 -15.29 -7.93 -15.42
C SER A 182 -15.94 -8.78 -14.33
N GLY A 183 -16.59 -8.16 -13.34
CA GLY A 183 -17.60 -8.86 -12.54
C GLY A 183 -18.74 -9.29 -13.46
N ASP A 184 -19.02 -10.59 -13.54
CA ASP A 184 -19.94 -11.18 -14.53
C ASP A 184 -21.32 -10.47 -14.51
N PRO A 185 -21.62 -9.58 -15.48
CA PRO A 185 -22.82 -8.75 -15.45
C PRO A 185 -24.08 -9.62 -15.57
N LYS A 186 -23.95 -10.82 -16.12
CA LYS A 186 -25.01 -11.82 -16.21
C LYS A 186 -25.45 -12.34 -14.84
N LYS A 187 -24.57 -12.34 -13.82
CA LYS A 187 -24.95 -12.73 -12.44
C LYS A 187 -25.90 -11.73 -11.79
N ILE A 188 -25.82 -10.44 -12.15
CA ILE A 188 -26.72 -9.41 -11.63
C ILE A 188 -28.10 -9.50 -12.30
N ASP A 189 -28.14 -10.00 -13.54
CA ASP A 189 -29.37 -10.27 -14.30
C ASP A 189 -29.97 -11.66 -14.06
N ASP A 190 -29.28 -12.54 -13.35
CA ASP A 190 -29.77 -13.87 -12.99
C ASP A 190 -30.96 -13.76 -12.00
N PRO A 191 -32.17 -14.22 -12.38
CA PRO A 191 -33.32 -14.24 -11.49
C PRO A 191 -33.08 -15.04 -10.20
N ALA A 192 -32.29 -16.12 -10.24
CA ALA A 192 -31.98 -16.92 -9.07
C ALA A 192 -31.12 -16.12 -8.07
N PHE A 193 -30.08 -15.44 -8.56
CA PHE A 193 -29.26 -14.54 -7.74
C PHE A 193 -30.09 -13.43 -7.08
N ARG A 194 -31.03 -12.82 -7.82
CA ARG A 194 -31.92 -11.78 -7.27
C ARG A 194 -32.81 -12.32 -6.16
N LEU A 195 -33.41 -13.50 -6.35
CA LEU A 195 -34.24 -14.15 -5.34
C LEU A 195 -33.46 -14.41 -4.05
N VAL A 196 -32.26 -14.97 -4.18
CA VAL A 196 -31.35 -15.21 -3.06
C VAL A 196 -31.01 -13.91 -2.35
N LEU A 197 -30.58 -12.89 -3.11
CA LEU A 197 -30.20 -11.59 -2.55
C LEU A 197 -31.35 -10.92 -1.79
N PHE A 198 -32.56 -10.89 -2.36
CA PHE A 198 -33.73 -10.32 -1.68
C PHE A 198 -34.11 -11.12 -0.43
N SER A 199 -34.03 -12.46 -0.49
CA SER A 199 -34.26 -13.30 0.70
C SER A 199 -33.22 -13.04 1.81
N ALA A 200 -31.97 -12.79 1.44
CA ALA A 200 -30.89 -12.46 2.36
C ALA A 200 -31.10 -11.07 2.98
N ILE A 201 -31.56 -10.09 2.18
CA ILE A 201 -31.94 -8.75 2.67
C ILE A 201 -33.09 -8.88 3.67
N ASP A 202 -34.07 -9.76 3.42
CA ASP A 202 -35.20 -9.94 4.32
C ASP A 202 -34.82 -10.52 5.69
N ARG A 203 -33.73 -11.30 5.74
CA ARG A 203 -33.16 -11.89 6.97
C ARG A 203 -32.24 -10.95 7.73
N LEU A 204 -31.92 -9.77 7.21
CA LEU A 204 -31.07 -8.79 7.91
C LEU A 204 -31.76 -8.26 9.18
N PRO A 205 -30.99 -7.91 10.22
CA PRO A 205 -31.50 -7.16 11.36
C PRO A 205 -32.20 -5.87 10.92
N GLN A 206 -33.26 -5.47 11.64
CA GLN A 206 -34.12 -4.34 11.24
C GLN A 206 -33.34 -3.03 11.01
N ASP A 207 -32.34 -2.74 11.84
CA ASP A 207 -31.49 -1.55 11.72
C ASP A 207 -30.66 -1.53 10.43
N GLN A 208 -30.27 -2.71 9.93
CA GLN A 208 -29.54 -2.91 8.69
C GLN A 208 -30.48 -2.92 7.48
N LYS A 209 -31.61 -3.63 7.60
CA LYS A 209 -32.64 -3.74 6.56
C LYS A 209 -33.22 -2.38 6.18
N GLN A 210 -33.50 -1.52 7.16
CA GLN A 210 -33.97 -0.15 6.91
C GLN A 210 -32.96 0.69 6.11
N VAL A 211 -31.67 0.61 6.44
CA VAL A 211 -30.62 1.33 5.72
C VAL A 211 -30.47 0.83 4.29
N ILE A 212 -30.44 -0.49 4.08
CA ILE A 212 -30.36 -1.08 2.75
C ILE A 212 -31.61 -0.76 1.92
N GLY A 213 -32.81 -0.79 2.50
CA GLY A 213 -34.05 -0.43 1.81
C GLY A 213 -34.05 1.01 1.31
N LEU A 214 -33.65 1.97 2.15
CA LEU A 214 -33.56 3.38 1.74
C LEU A 214 -32.48 3.63 0.68
N LEU A 215 -31.37 2.87 0.72
CA LEU A 215 -30.34 2.90 -0.32
C LEU A 215 -30.87 2.37 -1.66
N LEU A 216 -31.64 1.28 -1.66
CA LEU A 216 -32.27 0.73 -2.86
C LEU A 216 -33.30 1.68 -3.47
N GLN A 217 -33.89 2.57 -2.66
CA GLN A 217 -34.76 3.65 -3.12
C GLN A 217 -33.98 4.88 -3.65
N GLY A 218 -32.64 4.84 -3.64
CA GLY A 218 -31.80 5.93 -4.15
C GLY A 218 -31.61 7.09 -3.19
N ILE A 219 -31.97 6.95 -1.91
CA ILE A 219 -31.85 8.03 -0.93
C ILE A 219 -30.39 8.17 -0.49
N PRO A 220 -29.79 9.38 -0.52
CA PRO A 220 -28.40 9.57 -0.14
C PRO A 220 -28.18 9.38 1.37
N ILE A 221 -27.01 8.85 1.74
CA ILE A 221 -26.60 8.67 3.14
C ILE A 221 -26.42 10.03 3.82
N ASP A 222 -25.81 10.97 3.11
CA ASP A 222 -25.54 12.33 3.54
C ASP A 222 -25.63 13.30 2.36
N ALA A 223 -25.92 14.56 2.65
CA ALA A 223 -25.99 15.66 1.70
C ALA A 223 -25.63 16.97 2.41
N LYS A 224 -24.77 17.78 1.77
CA LYS A 224 -24.42 19.12 2.25
C LYS A 224 -25.60 20.09 2.21
N GLU A 225 -26.53 19.84 1.29
CA GLU A 225 -27.72 20.68 1.10
C GLU A 225 -28.77 20.37 2.17
N ARG A 226 -29.31 21.42 2.79
CA ARG A 226 -30.28 21.29 3.89
C ARG A 226 -31.64 20.80 3.42
N ASP A 227 -31.96 20.90 2.14
CA ASP A 227 -33.28 20.52 1.61
C ASP A 227 -33.37 19.05 1.18
N VAL A 228 -32.23 18.37 1.05
CA VAL A 228 -32.17 16.95 0.65
C VAL A 228 -32.47 16.06 1.86
N MET A 229 -33.52 15.24 1.77
CA MET A 229 -33.78 14.21 2.76
C MET A 229 -32.77 13.08 2.64
N THR A 230 -31.99 12.86 3.69
CA THR A 230 -30.95 11.84 3.77
C THR A 230 -31.38 10.69 4.67
N ILE A 231 -30.77 9.52 4.49
CA ILE A 231 -31.00 8.34 5.35
C ILE A 231 -30.73 8.66 6.83
N ALA A 232 -29.68 9.44 7.10
CA ALA A 232 -29.34 9.90 8.45
C ALA A 232 -30.50 10.67 9.11
N ARG A 233 -31.18 11.56 8.35
CA ARG A 233 -32.32 12.34 8.84
C ARG A 233 -33.58 11.48 9.00
N ILE A 234 -33.87 10.60 8.03
CA ILE A 234 -35.03 9.70 8.07
C ILE A 234 -34.96 8.77 9.29
N LEU A 235 -33.78 8.20 9.54
CA LEU A 235 -33.54 7.26 10.65
C LEU A 235 -33.13 7.96 11.96
N GLN A 236 -33.11 9.30 11.99
CA GLN A 236 -32.73 10.12 13.13
C GLN A 236 -31.41 9.67 13.78
N CYS A 237 -30.38 9.44 12.96
CA CYS A 237 -29.07 8.98 13.43
C CYS A 237 -27.93 9.63 12.67
N ASP A 238 -26.74 9.62 13.25
CA ASP A 238 -25.55 10.20 12.60
C ASP A 238 -25.16 9.44 11.33
N GLU A 239 -24.58 10.15 10.37
CA GLU A 239 -24.07 9.56 9.12
C GLU A 239 -23.12 8.39 9.37
N ARG A 240 -22.29 8.48 10.41
CA ARG A 240 -21.36 7.43 10.80
C ARG A 240 -22.09 6.14 11.18
N THR A 241 -23.22 6.27 11.86
CA THR A 241 -24.07 5.14 12.26
C THR A 241 -24.73 4.49 11.05
N VAL A 242 -25.20 5.29 10.09
CA VAL A 242 -25.73 4.78 8.81
C VAL A 242 -24.66 4.01 8.03
N ARG A 243 -23.45 4.58 7.88
CA ARG A 243 -22.32 3.90 7.21
C ARG A 243 -21.96 2.57 7.89
N ASN A 244 -21.86 2.56 9.22
CA ASN A 244 -21.58 1.33 9.98
C ASN A 244 -22.67 0.26 9.82
N ARG A 245 -23.95 0.65 9.78
CA ARG A 245 -25.08 -0.27 9.54
C ARG A 245 -25.02 -0.85 8.13
N ARG A 246 -24.79 0.00 7.12
CA ARG A 246 -24.59 -0.42 5.73
C ARG A 246 -23.44 -1.41 5.59
N ASP A 247 -22.28 -1.09 6.16
CA ASP A 247 -21.08 -1.92 6.00
C ASP A 247 -21.26 -3.30 6.65
N ARG A 248 -21.93 -3.36 7.80
CA ARG A 248 -22.34 -4.63 8.44
C ARG A 248 -23.32 -5.42 7.56
N ALA A 249 -24.31 -4.75 6.99
CA ALA A 249 -25.29 -5.36 6.09
C ALA A 249 -24.60 -5.94 4.84
N CYS A 250 -23.73 -5.17 4.18
CA CYS A 250 -22.97 -5.63 3.01
C CYS A 250 -22.08 -6.83 3.34
N LYS A 251 -21.47 -6.86 4.52
CA LYS A 251 -20.67 -8.01 4.98
C LYS A 251 -21.54 -9.26 5.17
N ALA A 252 -22.71 -9.11 5.79
CA ALA A 252 -23.65 -10.22 5.99
C ALA A 252 -24.20 -10.76 4.66
N LEU A 253 -24.59 -9.87 3.74
CA LEU A 253 -25.09 -10.26 2.42
C LEU A 253 -24.03 -10.99 1.60
N LYS A 254 -22.78 -10.52 1.61
CA LYS A 254 -21.67 -11.21 0.93
C LYS A 254 -21.47 -12.63 1.45
N ALA A 255 -21.47 -12.81 2.77
CA ALA A 255 -21.28 -14.14 3.36
C ALA A 255 -22.38 -15.13 2.96
N VAL A 256 -23.64 -14.68 2.85
CA VAL A 256 -24.76 -15.52 2.39
C VAL A 256 -24.61 -15.88 0.90
N LEU A 257 -24.27 -14.89 0.07
CA LEU A 257 -24.09 -15.09 -1.37
C LEU A 257 -22.88 -15.98 -1.70
N GLU A 258 -21.83 -15.94 -0.90
CA GLU A 258 -20.66 -16.81 -1.05
C GLU A 258 -20.99 -18.26 -0.66
N GLN A 259 -21.79 -18.47 0.40
CA GLN A 259 -22.22 -19.81 0.84
C GLN A 259 -23.18 -20.49 -0.14
N GLU A 260 -24.07 -19.72 -0.78
CA GLU A 260 -25.03 -20.26 -1.75
C GLU A 260 -24.41 -20.45 -3.16
N ALA A 261 -23.25 -19.86 -3.44
CA ALA A 261 -22.50 -20.08 -4.68
C ALA A 261 -21.59 -21.31 -4.64
N GLU A 262 -21.36 -21.90 -3.46
CA GLU A 262 -20.55 -23.12 -3.25
C GLU A 262 -21.40 -24.42 -3.23
N ILE A 263 -22.71 -24.31 -3.42
CA ILE A 263 -23.68 -25.43 -3.53
C ILE A 263 -24.12 -25.56 -4.99
#